data_AF-A0A4R4Q3J0-F1
#
_entry.id   AF-A0A4R4Q3J0-F1
#
_cell.length_a   1.000
_cell.length_b   1.000
_cell.length_c   1.000
_cell.angle_alpha   90.00
_cell.angle_beta   90.00
_cell.angle_gamma   90.00
#
_symmetry.space_group_name_H-M   'P 1'
#
loop_
_entity.id
_entity.type
_entity.pdbx_description
1 polymer ?
#
loop_
_entity_poly.entity_id
_entity_poly.type
_entity_poly.pdbx_seq_one_letter_code
_entity_poly.pdbx_strand_id
1 'polypeptide(L)'
;MIEAIVSAALLKIAEGSGAALVEAIRQRFTTRDEPDDVVRALDRTAEGAASAEDTARLGEVLARYAAEDPELLRALRHASAPAGATNTVHSSDVGKLIQAQHVGDVTM
;
A
#
# COMPACT_ATOMS: atom_id res chain seq x y z
N MET A 1 -12.50 -12.80 3.76
CA MET A 1 -12.32 -11.77 2.68
C MET A 1 -11.14 -10.85 2.99
N ILE A 2 -11.05 -10.29 4.20
CA ILE A 2 -9.88 -9.50 4.65
C ILE A 2 -8.60 -10.36 4.67
N GLU A 3 -8.67 -11.58 5.20
CA GLU A 3 -7.52 -12.51 5.24
C GLU A 3 -6.91 -12.77 3.86
N ALA A 4 -7.74 -12.98 2.83
CA ALA A 4 -7.25 -13.18 1.46
C ALA A 4 -6.54 -11.94 0.89
N ILE A 5 -7.00 -10.74 1.24
CA ILE A 5 -6.37 -9.48 0.85
C ILE A 5 -5.01 -9.33 1.55
N VAL A 6 -4.96 -9.66 2.85
CA VAL A 6 -3.74 -9.63 3.66
C VAL A 6 -2.71 -10.64 3.14
N SER A 7 -3.11 -11.89 2.89
CA SER A 7 -2.20 -12.92 2.35
C SER A 7 -1.63 -12.53 0.99
N ALA A 8 -2.44 -11.93 0.11
CA ALA A 8 -1.96 -11.43 -1.18
C ALA A 8 -0.98 -10.25 -1.03
N ALA A 9 -1.21 -9.37 -0.04
CA ALA A 9 -0.31 -8.26 0.26
C ALA A 9 1.03 -8.75 0.82
N LEU A 10 1.01 -9.73 1.71
CA LEU A 10 2.21 -10.36 2.26
C LEU A 10 3.04 -11.05 1.17
N LEU A 11 2.38 -11.73 0.23
CA LEU A 11 3.06 -12.31 -0.93
C LEU A 11 3.76 -11.23 -1.77
N LYS A 12 3.10 -10.10 -2.02
CA LYS A 12 3.68 -8.96 -2.75
C LYS A 12 4.86 -8.32 -2.03
N ILE A 13 4.81 -8.27 -0.69
CA ILE A 13 5.92 -7.82 0.15
C ILE A 13 7.10 -8.78 0.01
N ALA A 14 6.87 -10.09 0.12
CA ALA A 14 7.90 -11.12 -0.04
C ALA A 14 8.51 -11.14 -1.46
N GLU A 15 7.73 -10.77 -2.48
CA GLU A 15 8.20 -10.57 -3.85
C GLU A 15 9.02 -9.27 -4.04
N GLY A 16 9.21 -8.46 -2.99
CA GLY A 16 9.94 -7.19 -3.03
C GLY A 16 9.16 -6.04 -3.72
N SER A 17 7.96 -6.31 -4.22
CA SER A 17 7.10 -5.32 -4.90
C SER A 17 6.24 -4.50 -3.92
N GLY A 18 6.32 -4.79 -2.63
CA GLY A 18 5.53 -4.17 -1.55
C GLY A 18 6.28 -3.14 -0.70
N ALA A 19 7.42 -2.58 -1.13
CA ALA A 19 8.25 -1.72 -0.27
C ALA A 19 7.50 -0.52 0.33
N ALA A 20 6.65 0.16 -0.46
CA ALA A 20 5.81 1.25 0.03
C ALA A 20 4.79 0.80 1.09
N LEU A 21 4.31 -0.44 0.99
CA LEU A 21 3.40 -1.04 1.96
C LEU A 21 4.15 -1.41 3.26
N VAL A 22 5.38 -1.92 3.16
CA VAL A 22 6.24 -2.21 4.32
C VAL A 22 6.48 -0.95 5.15
N GLU A 23 6.85 0.15 4.52
CA GLU A 23 7.07 1.43 5.22
C GLU A 23 5.80 1.94 5.90
N ALA A 24 4.64 1.85 5.23
CA ALA A 24 3.36 2.24 5.81
C ALA A 24 2.98 1.38 7.03
N ILE A 25 3.22 0.07 6.97
CA ILE A 25 2.99 -0.85 8.10
C ILE A 25 3.97 -0.54 9.24
N ARG A 26 5.25 -0.34 8.93
CA ARG A 26 6.31 -0.03 9.89
C ARG A 26 6.01 1.25 10.67
N GLN A 27 5.63 2.32 9.97
CA GLN A 27 5.26 3.60 10.61
C GLN A 27 4.08 3.43 11.58
N ARG A 28 3.13 2.55 11.26
CA ARG A 28 2.01 2.23 12.15
C ARG A 28 2.43 1.42 13.36
N PHE A 29 3.28 0.41 13.17
CA PHE A 29 3.79 -0.40 14.28
C PHE A 29 4.55 0.46 15.28
N THR A 30 5.36 1.42 14.80
CA THR A 30 6.02 2.42 15.66
C THR A 30 5.02 3.29 16.41
N THR A 31 3.91 3.67 15.79
CA THR A 31 2.88 4.52 16.43
C THR A 31 2.07 3.77 17.50
N ARG A 32 1.89 2.44 17.33
CA ARG A 32 1.08 1.61 18.23
C ARG A 32 1.87 0.84 19.28
N ASP A 33 3.20 1.01 19.31
CA ASP A 33 4.09 0.30 20.22
C ASP A 33 3.89 -1.23 20.11
N GLU A 34 3.83 -1.72 18.86
CA GLU A 34 3.71 -3.16 18.63
C GLU A 34 4.99 -3.89 19.04
N PRO A 35 4.87 -5.17 19.46
CA PRO A 35 6.03 -5.93 19.92
C PRO A 35 7.12 -6.00 18.84
N ASP A 36 8.38 -5.89 19.26
CA ASP A 36 9.56 -5.99 18.38
C ASP A 36 9.55 -7.26 17.52
N ASP A 37 8.98 -8.35 18.03
CA ASP A 37 8.87 -9.62 17.30
C ASP A 37 7.98 -9.48 16.04
N VAL A 38 6.95 -8.65 16.09
CA VAL A 38 6.04 -8.39 14.96
C VAL A 38 6.72 -7.48 13.93
N VAL A 39 7.47 -6.49 14.40
CA VAL A 39 8.30 -5.63 13.54
C VAL A 39 9.37 -6.45 12.81
N ARG A 40 10.05 -7.36 13.52
CA ARG A 40 11.02 -8.28 12.91
C ARG A 40 10.39 -9.26 11.94
N ALA A 41 9.17 -9.72 12.20
CA ALA A 41 8.44 -10.57 11.26
C ALA A 41 8.13 -9.82 9.94
N LEU A 42 7.78 -8.54 10.02
CA LEU A 42 7.61 -7.67 8.85
C LEU A 42 8.92 -7.54 8.06
N ASP A 43 10.04 -7.29 8.74
CA ASP A 43 11.35 -7.11 8.11
C ASP A 43 11.81 -8.39 7.39
N ARG A 44 11.70 -9.54 8.06
CA ARG A 44 11.99 -10.84 7.43
C ARG A 44 11.08 -11.12 6.24
N THR A 45 9.81 -10.70 6.30
CA THR A 45 8.89 -10.87 5.18
C THR A 45 9.31 -9.99 4.00
N ALA A 46 9.72 -8.75 4.25
CA ALA A 46 10.22 -7.84 3.22
C ALA A 46 11.54 -8.33 2.59
N GLU A 47 12.38 -9.00 3.37
CA GLU A 47 13.63 -9.63 2.90
C GLU A 47 13.39 -10.98 2.20
N GLY A 48 12.16 -11.50 2.16
CA GLY A 48 11.84 -12.82 1.60
C GLY A 48 12.35 -13.99 2.46
N ALA A 49 12.73 -13.73 3.71
CA ALA A 49 13.30 -14.69 4.67
C ALA A 49 12.32 -15.10 5.78
N ALA A 50 11.04 -14.72 5.69
CA ALA A 50 10.03 -15.04 6.70
C ALA A 50 9.72 -16.54 6.78
N SER A 51 9.58 -17.03 8.01
CA SER A 51 9.02 -18.35 8.26
C SER A 51 7.50 -18.37 8.06
N ALA A 52 6.92 -19.57 7.95
CA ALA A 52 5.46 -19.72 7.92
C ALA A 52 4.79 -19.17 9.19
N GLU A 53 5.46 -19.29 10.34
CA GLU A 53 4.99 -18.73 11.61
C GLU A 53 5.04 -17.20 11.61
N ASP A 54 6.12 -16.60 11.12
CA ASP A 54 6.24 -15.14 10.98
C ASP A 54 5.13 -14.59 10.07
N THR A 55 4.88 -15.26 8.94
CA THR A 55 3.86 -14.87 7.97
C THR A 55 2.45 -14.99 8.56
N ALA A 56 2.17 -16.06 9.31
CA ALA A 56 0.89 -16.25 9.97
C ALA A 56 0.64 -15.19 11.04
N ARG A 57 1.63 -14.95 11.91
CA ARG A 57 1.54 -13.94 12.98
C ARG A 57 1.36 -12.53 12.40
N LEU A 58 2.12 -12.19 11.36
CA LEU A 58 1.99 -10.90 10.68
C LEU A 58 0.62 -10.77 9.98
N GLY A 59 0.12 -11.86 9.41
CA GLY A 59 -1.21 -11.92 8.80
C GLY A 59 -2.33 -11.65 9.79
N GLU A 60 -2.28 -12.22 11.00
CA GLU A 60 -3.27 -11.97 12.06
C GLU A 60 -3.28 -10.51 12.51
N VAL A 61 -2.09 -9.92 12.74
CA VAL A 61 -1.96 -8.52 13.15
C VAL A 61 -2.51 -7.59 12.08
N LEU A 62 -2.14 -7.82 10.81
CA LEU A 62 -2.62 -7.01 9.70
C LEU A 62 -4.12 -7.19 9.46
N ALA A 63 -4.68 -8.38 9.64
CA ALA A 63 -6.12 -8.62 9.53
C ALA A 63 -6.89 -7.86 10.62
N ARG A 64 -6.39 -7.87 11.86
CA ARG A 64 -6.97 -7.08 12.96
C ARG A 64 -6.94 -5.59 12.64
N TYR A 65 -5.80 -5.09 12.19
CA TYR A 65 -5.67 -3.68 11.82
C TYR A 65 -6.51 -3.27 10.62
N ALA A 66 -6.64 -4.14 9.62
CA ALA A 66 -7.49 -3.87 8.47
C ALA A 66 -8.99 -3.88 8.82
N ALA A 67 -9.38 -4.59 9.89
CA ALA A 67 -10.73 -4.54 10.43
C ALA A 67 -10.99 -3.26 11.25
N GLU A 68 -9.98 -2.78 11.99
CA GLU A 68 -10.05 -1.54 12.76
C GLU A 68 -9.92 -0.28 11.88
N ASP A 69 -9.19 -0.37 10.77
CA ASP A 69 -8.85 0.77 9.92
C ASP A 69 -9.14 0.52 8.42
N PRO A 70 -10.19 1.16 7.88
CA PRO A 70 -10.57 1.00 6.49
C PRO A 70 -9.56 1.59 5.49
N GLU A 71 -8.72 2.56 5.91
CA GLU A 71 -7.67 3.13 5.04
C GLU A 71 -6.52 2.13 4.87
N LEU A 72 -6.17 1.39 5.92
CA LEU A 72 -5.19 0.30 5.81
C LEU A 72 -5.72 -0.82 4.91
N LEU A 73 -6.99 -1.18 5.05
CA LEU A 73 -7.63 -2.18 4.20
C LEU A 73 -7.63 -1.74 2.72
N ARG A 74 -7.85 -0.44 2.44
CA ARG A 74 -7.74 0.11 1.08
C ARG A 74 -6.32 0.02 0.54
N ALA A 75 -5.31 0.39 1.33
CA ALA A 75 -3.91 0.31 0.94
C ALA A 75 -3.47 -1.13 0.64
N LEU A 76 -3.83 -2.08 1.51
CA LEU A 76 -3.59 -3.51 1.30
C LEU A 76 -4.27 -4.00 0.03
N ARG A 77 -5.54 -3.62 -0.19
CA ARG A 77 -6.29 -4.01 -1.40
C ARG A 77 -5.68 -3.44 -2.68
N HIS A 78 -5.12 -2.24 -2.63
CA HIS A 78 -4.45 -1.61 -3.77
C HIS A 78 -3.12 -2.31 -4.07
N ALA A 79 -2.33 -2.64 -3.05
CA ALA A 79 -1.07 -3.35 -3.20
C ALA A 79 -1.26 -4.81 -3.68
N SER A 80 -2.36 -5.45 -3.26
CA SER A 80 -2.73 -6.82 -3.67
C SER A 80 -3.38 -6.90 -5.04
N ALA A 81 -3.74 -5.77 -5.66
CA ALA A 81 -4.35 -5.77 -6.98
C ALA A 81 -3.29 -6.20 -8.03
N PRO A 82 -3.62 -7.09 -8.97
CA PRO A 82 -2.73 -7.40 -10.08
C PRO A 82 -2.45 -6.11 -10.86
N ALA A 83 -1.18 -5.89 -11.23
CA ALA A 83 -0.66 -4.69 -11.90
C ALA A 83 -1.35 -4.32 -13.24
N GLY A 84 -2.37 -5.07 -13.65
CA GLY A 84 -3.20 -4.78 -14.83
C GLY A 84 -4.36 -3.80 -14.60
N ALA A 85 -4.55 -3.24 -13.39
CA ALA A 85 -5.73 -2.39 -13.10
C ALA A 85 -5.45 -1.08 -12.33
N THR A 86 -4.21 -0.60 -12.28
CA THR A 86 -3.87 0.67 -11.62
C THR A 86 -3.07 1.58 -12.55
N ASN A 87 -3.70 1.97 -13.67
CA ASN A 87 -3.24 3.08 -14.51
C ASN A 87 -3.96 4.39 -14.12
N THR A 88 -3.96 4.70 -12.83
CA THR A 88 -4.52 5.90 -12.20
C THR A 88 -3.90 5.90 -10.79
N VAL A 89 -2.94 6.74 -10.38
CA VAL A 89 -2.75 8.17 -10.62
C VAL A 89 -1.29 8.52 -10.26
N HIS A 90 -0.48 8.96 -11.23
CA HIS A 90 0.68 9.83 -10.97
C HIS A 90 1.09 10.57 -12.25
N SER A 91 0.23 11.48 -12.70
CA SER A 91 0.71 12.66 -13.42
C SER A 91 -0.07 13.86 -12.92
N SER A 92 0.67 14.77 -12.31
CA SER A 92 0.18 15.98 -11.68
C SER A 92 -0.69 16.80 -12.62
N ASP A 93 -1.98 16.90 -12.29
CA ASP A 93 -2.77 18.08 -12.58
C ASP A 93 -2.42 19.16 -11.53
N VAL A 94 -1.19 19.69 -11.63
CA VAL A 94 -0.77 20.87 -10.89
C VAL A 94 -0.17 21.85 -11.89
N GLY A 95 -1.03 22.72 -12.42
CA GLY A 95 -0.64 24.11 -12.63
C GLY A 95 -0.58 24.67 -14.05
N LYS A 96 -1.39 24.25 -15.03
CA LYS A 96 -1.68 25.07 -16.23
C LYS A 96 -3.13 24.96 -16.72
N LEU A 97 -4.07 25.22 -15.82
CA LEU A 97 -5.49 25.45 -16.14
C LEU A 97 -5.82 26.96 -16.16
N ILE A 98 -4.90 27.82 -16.61
CA ILE A 98 -5.18 29.23 -16.89
C ILE A 98 -4.68 29.58 -18.30
N GLN A 99 -5.62 30.14 -19.08
CA GLN A 99 -5.45 30.87 -20.34
C GLN A 99 -5.09 30.07 -21.60
N ALA A 100 -6.13 29.57 -22.27
CA ALA A 100 -6.30 29.79 -23.72
C ALA A 100 -7.76 29.53 -24.14
N GLN A 101 -8.71 30.26 -23.55
CA GLN A 101 -9.99 30.51 -24.21
C GLN A 101 -10.09 32.02 -24.48
N HIS A 102 -10.50 32.35 -25.71
CA HIS A 102 -10.79 33.68 -26.26
C HIS A 102 -9.63 34.58 -26.66
N VAL A 103 -9.21 34.47 -27.92
CA VAL A 103 -9.29 35.60 -28.86
C VAL A 103 -9.78 35.08 -30.21
N GLY A 104 -11.08 35.24 -30.46
CA GLY A 104 -11.59 35.33 -31.82
C GLY A 104 -11.36 36.74 -32.37
N ASP A 105 -11.43 36.84 -33.69
CA ASP A 105 -11.48 38.07 -34.50
C ASP A 105 -10.15 38.76 -34.83
N VAL A 106 -9.61 38.44 -36.01
CA VAL A 106 -8.99 39.46 -36.86
C VAL A 106 -9.56 39.27 -38.27
N THR A 107 -10.60 40.04 -38.53
CA THR A 107 -10.98 40.47 -39.87
C THR A 107 -9.85 41.33 -40.45
N MET A 108 -9.31 40.96 -41.62
CA MET A 108 -8.77 41.92 -42.61
C MET A 108 -8.76 41.30 -44.01
#